data_AF-A0ABD2IR05-F1
#
_entry.id   AF-A0ABD2IR05-F1
#
_cell.length_a   1.000
_cell.length_b   1.000
_cell.length_c   1.000
_cell.angle_alpha   90.00
_cell.angle_beta   90.00
_cell.angle_gamma   90.00
#
_symmetry.space_group_name_H-M   'P 1'
#
loop_
_entity.id
_entity.type
_entity.pdbx_description
1 polymer ?
#
loop_
_entity_poly.entity_id
_entity_poly.type
_entity_poly.pdbx_seq_one_letter_code
_entity_poly.pdbx_strand_id
1 'polypeptide(L)'
;MELFFFRHSEYERLYNCTGLDIDSIPLAKRQYVPESIAISILCAIYYVLYVPCMYSIWKHLRENSCYRLLFFIGITDLSILWILGFLRAWLNLHGYVFCSFPTLIYFVGIATTSLWMAESTADLVLAFNRCLDFFSPHYSRLLFSGDRTLFWNGACAAYALYWAIFLKPGIYSSVYFGSFFNPFMGYRNDEQIEYQPVLHIFHNTTVAVLSPSIYLVFIIKLLYDIQINRRQLSAVVSELSAVQRKTFLQVFLISSINTMTGSICLYMQYNEANQWMITLAEFAWFHVHGFPPVIYLTLNKTVRQDCRKLYMKLFNRNRVSHIGGVTVLRPNRPQTQQQQQRQNHLSTESPGYT
;
A
#
# COMPACT_ATOMS: atom_id res chain seq x y z
N MET A 1 13.79 -16.97 7.07
CA MET A 1 14.23 -17.88 6.00
C MET A 1 15.52 -18.63 6.34
N GLU A 2 16.50 -17.96 6.96
CA GLU A 2 17.77 -18.58 7.38
C GLU A 2 17.56 -19.84 8.21
N LEU A 3 16.62 -19.78 9.17
CA LEU A 3 16.22 -20.91 10.00
C LEU A 3 15.83 -22.15 9.17
N PHE A 4 15.03 -21.96 8.12
CA PHE A 4 14.53 -23.05 7.27
C PHE A 4 15.63 -23.65 6.39
N PHE A 5 16.47 -22.81 5.77
CA PHE A 5 17.45 -23.24 4.76
C PHE A 5 18.79 -23.67 5.35
N PHE A 6 19.28 -22.99 6.39
CA PHE A 6 20.64 -23.17 6.91
C PHE A 6 20.67 -23.80 8.30
N ARG A 7 19.61 -23.66 9.09
CA ARG A 7 19.49 -24.24 10.45
C ARG A 7 18.32 -25.20 10.56
N HIS A 8 18.23 -26.13 9.60
CA HIS A 8 17.08 -27.01 9.44
C HIS A 8 16.78 -27.87 10.67
N SER A 9 17.79 -28.28 11.45
CA SER A 9 17.59 -29.00 12.72
C SER A 9 16.81 -28.17 13.75
N GLU A 10 17.10 -26.88 13.84
CA GLU A 10 16.37 -25.95 14.72
C GLU A 10 14.97 -25.65 14.17
N TYR A 11 14.83 -25.57 12.84
CA TYR A 11 13.51 -25.48 12.21
C TYR A 11 12.64 -26.70 12.58
N GLU A 12 13.14 -27.92 12.40
CA GLU A 12 12.42 -29.14 12.77
C GLU A 12 12.12 -29.17 14.28
N ARG A 13 13.05 -28.74 15.13
CA ARG A 13 12.79 -28.66 16.58
C ARG A 13 11.58 -27.78 16.92
N LEU A 14 11.41 -26.67 16.21
CA LEU A 14 10.36 -25.67 16.47
C LEU A 14 9.07 -25.88 15.68
N TYR A 15 9.14 -26.46 14.48
CA TYR A 15 8.03 -26.48 13.53
C TYR A 15 7.64 -27.91 13.10
N ASN A 16 8.15 -28.94 13.77
CA ASN A 16 7.79 -30.32 13.46
C ASN A 16 6.38 -30.69 13.97
N CYS A 17 5.56 -31.13 13.02
CA CYS A 17 4.16 -31.55 13.21
C CYS A 17 4.00 -33.03 13.62
N THR A 18 5.09 -33.79 13.77
CA THR A 18 5.05 -35.21 14.13
C THR A 18 4.33 -35.40 15.46
N GLY A 19 3.38 -36.34 15.49
CA GLY A 19 2.58 -36.67 16.67
C GLY A 19 1.46 -35.66 16.98
N LEU A 20 1.22 -34.66 16.12
CA LEU A 20 0.09 -33.76 16.25
C LEU A 20 -1.12 -34.31 15.48
N ASP A 21 -2.24 -34.52 16.17
CA ASP A 21 -3.53 -34.81 15.53
C ASP A 21 -4.30 -33.51 15.30
N ILE A 22 -4.39 -33.09 14.03
CA ILE A 22 -5.11 -31.87 13.62
C ILE A 22 -6.62 -32.01 13.88
N ASP A 23 -7.15 -33.23 13.83
CA ASP A 23 -8.59 -33.47 13.98
C ASP A 23 -9.05 -33.60 15.44
N SER A 24 -8.11 -33.51 16.38
CA SER A 24 -8.41 -33.32 17.81
C SER A 24 -9.29 -32.09 18.08
N ILE A 25 -9.19 -31.06 17.23
CA ILE A 25 -10.13 -29.94 17.20
C ILE A 25 -11.11 -30.15 16.02
N PRO A 26 -12.43 -30.26 16.28
CA PRO A 26 -13.43 -30.45 15.23
C PRO A 26 -13.36 -29.35 14.17
N LEU A 27 -13.52 -29.72 12.90
CA LEU A 27 -13.47 -28.80 11.76
C LEU A 27 -14.40 -27.59 11.93
N ALA A 28 -15.61 -27.80 12.46
CA ALA A 28 -16.58 -26.73 12.73
C ALA A 28 -16.06 -25.64 13.68
N LYS A 29 -15.11 -25.94 14.56
CA LYS A 29 -14.46 -24.97 15.46
C LYS A 29 -13.25 -24.28 14.83
N ARG A 30 -12.81 -24.73 13.65
CA ARG A 30 -11.66 -24.20 12.90
C ARG A 30 -12.08 -23.36 11.70
N GLN A 31 -13.38 -23.22 11.45
CA GLN A 31 -13.94 -22.53 10.29
C GLN A 31 -14.68 -21.26 10.71
N TYR A 32 -14.19 -20.11 10.24
CA TYR A 32 -14.91 -18.82 10.36
C TYR A 32 -15.44 -18.40 9.00
N VAL A 33 -16.50 -19.10 8.57
CA VAL A 33 -17.03 -18.98 7.20
C VAL A 33 -17.56 -17.57 6.88
N PRO A 34 -18.43 -16.95 7.71
CA PRO A 34 -18.94 -15.61 7.44
C PRO A 34 -17.83 -14.56 7.33
N GLU A 35 -16.87 -14.61 8.25
CA GLU A 35 -15.72 -13.70 8.31
C GLU A 35 -14.84 -13.84 7.07
N SER A 36 -14.60 -15.07 6.63
CA SER A 36 -13.76 -15.34 5.45
C SER A 36 -14.41 -14.85 4.17
N ILE A 37 -15.71 -15.11 3.99
CA ILE A 37 -16.47 -14.62 2.83
C ILE A 37 -16.47 -13.09 2.83
N ALA A 38 -16.71 -12.46 3.98
CA ALA A 38 -16.71 -11.01 4.12
C ALA A 38 -15.34 -10.40 3.75
N ILE A 39 -14.24 -10.94 4.29
CA ILE A 39 -12.88 -10.49 3.99
C ILE A 39 -12.54 -10.67 2.51
N SER A 40 -12.89 -11.79 1.89
CA SER A 40 -12.64 -12.02 0.46
C SER A 40 -13.40 -11.05 -0.45
N ILE A 41 -14.69 -10.78 -0.15
CA ILE A 41 -15.48 -9.80 -0.90
C ILE A 41 -14.92 -8.39 -0.73
N LEU A 42 -14.61 -7.99 0.51
CA LEU A 42 -14.00 -6.69 0.79
C LEU A 42 -12.64 -6.55 0.12
N CYS A 43 -11.83 -7.61 0.08
CA CYS A 43 -10.53 -7.58 -0.59
C CYS A 43 -10.69 -7.35 -2.09
N ALA A 44 -11.65 -8.03 -2.74
CA ALA A 44 -11.95 -7.78 -4.15
C ALA A 44 -12.37 -6.32 -4.40
N ILE A 45 -13.21 -5.75 -3.52
CA ILE A 45 -13.60 -4.33 -3.60
C ILE A 45 -12.37 -3.42 -3.44
N TYR A 46 -11.53 -3.66 -2.44
CA TYR A 46 -10.32 -2.87 -2.23
C TYR A 46 -9.36 -2.95 -3.41
N TYR A 47 -9.16 -4.12 -4.00
CA TYR A 47 -8.35 -4.28 -5.22
C TYR A 47 -8.88 -3.43 -6.39
N VAL A 48 -10.20 -3.46 -6.63
CA VAL A 48 -10.83 -2.65 -7.66
C VAL A 48 -10.58 -1.16 -7.42
N LEU A 49 -10.65 -0.69 -6.16
CA LEU A 49 -10.39 0.71 -5.82
C LEU A 49 -8.90 1.07 -5.86
N TYR A 50 -8.02 0.17 -5.42
CA TYR A 50 -6.61 0.45 -5.18
C TYR A 50 -5.78 0.43 -6.46
N VAL A 51 -5.98 -0.55 -7.35
CA VAL A 51 -5.19 -0.66 -8.58
C VAL A 51 -5.23 0.62 -9.44
N PRO A 52 -6.39 1.27 -9.67
CA PRO A 52 -6.45 2.58 -10.33
C PRO A 52 -5.71 3.70 -9.58
N CYS A 53 -5.81 3.71 -8.24
CA CYS A 53 -5.08 4.67 -7.42
C CYS A 53 -3.56 4.50 -7.59
N MET A 54 -3.08 3.25 -7.63
CA MET A 54 -1.67 2.95 -7.88
C MET A 54 -1.22 3.42 -9.25
N TYR A 55 -2.03 3.22 -10.28
CA TYR A 55 -1.73 3.75 -11.61
C TYR A 55 -1.62 5.28 -11.63
N SER A 56 -2.53 5.99 -10.95
CA SER A 56 -2.44 7.46 -10.85
C SER A 56 -1.23 7.92 -10.05
N ILE A 57 -0.95 7.29 -8.91
CA ILE A 57 0.22 7.59 -8.07
C ILE A 57 1.51 7.37 -8.87
N TRP A 58 1.60 6.27 -9.64
CA TRP A 58 2.74 5.96 -10.50
C TRP A 58 2.95 7.03 -11.59
N LYS A 59 1.87 7.51 -12.21
CA LYS A 59 1.93 8.60 -13.19
C LYS A 59 2.52 9.89 -12.62
N HIS A 60 2.25 10.18 -11.34
CA HIS A 60 2.73 11.38 -10.65
C HIS A 60 3.97 11.12 -9.76
N LEU A 61 4.61 9.95 -9.89
CA LEU A 61 5.72 9.49 -9.05
C LEU A 61 6.94 10.42 -9.06
N ARG A 62 7.18 11.11 -10.19
CA ARG A 62 8.33 12.01 -10.36
C ARG A 62 8.09 13.41 -9.81
N GLU A 63 6.85 13.77 -9.49
CA GLU A 63 6.49 15.14 -9.11
C GLU A 63 6.71 15.42 -7.62
N ASN A 64 6.51 14.42 -6.76
CA ASN A 64 6.56 14.62 -5.31
C ASN A 64 7.14 13.39 -4.59
N SER A 65 7.99 13.64 -3.59
CA SER A 65 8.49 12.63 -2.66
C SER A 65 7.39 11.83 -1.97
N CYS A 66 6.24 12.46 -1.71
CA CYS A 66 5.04 11.82 -1.20
C CYS A 66 4.61 10.62 -2.05
N TYR A 67 4.51 10.82 -3.36
CA TYR A 67 4.00 9.79 -4.26
C TYR A 67 4.97 8.60 -4.34
N ARG A 68 6.27 8.84 -4.16
CA ARG A 68 7.27 7.76 -4.08
C ARG A 68 7.09 6.89 -2.84
N LEU A 69 6.82 7.49 -1.69
CA LEU A 69 6.51 6.77 -0.44
C LEU A 69 5.17 6.05 -0.55
N LEU A 70 4.12 6.75 -0.98
CA LEU A 70 2.78 6.18 -1.18
C LEU A 70 2.76 5.02 -2.19
N PHE A 71 3.60 5.08 -3.22
CA PHE A 71 3.71 3.99 -4.19
C PHE A 71 4.36 2.74 -3.57
N PHE A 72 5.39 2.91 -2.75
CA PHE A 72 6.01 1.81 -2.02
C PHE A 72 5.01 1.16 -1.05
N ILE A 73 4.35 1.98 -0.22
CA ILE A 73 3.30 1.55 0.72
C ILE A 73 2.16 0.84 -0.03
N GLY A 74 1.71 1.39 -1.16
CA GLY A 74 0.63 0.76 -1.91
C GLY A 74 0.98 -0.58 -2.55
N ILE A 75 2.26 -0.82 -2.89
CA ILE A 75 2.71 -2.16 -3.33
C ILE A 75 2.68 -3.13 -2.16
N THR A 76 3.14 -2.71 -0.97
CA THR A 76 3.13 -3.55 0.22
C THR A 76 1.70 -3.86 0.66
N ASP A 77 0.80 -2.88 0.64
CA ASP A 77 -0.61 -3.03 0.99
C ASP A 77 -1.32 -4.02 0.07
N LEU A 78 -1.15 -3.88 -1.25
CA LEU A 78 -1.74 -4.82 -2.21
C LEU A 78 -1.22 -6.25 -1.96
N SER A 79 0.08 -6.40 -1.68
CA SER A 79 0.69 -7.71 -1.42
C SER A 79 0.13 -8.36 -0.15
N ILE A 80 -0.02 -7.59 0.93
CA ILE A 80 -0.62 -8.08 2.18
C ILE A 80 -2.10 -8.39 1.97
N LEU A 81 -2.87 -7.50 1.32
CA LEU A 81 -4.29 -7.72 1.05
C LEU A 81 -4.55 -9.00 0.26
N TRP A 82 -3.66 -9.39 -0.66
CA TRP A 82 -3.79 -10.65 -1.36
C TRP A 82 -3.71 -11.84 -0.38
N ILE A 83 -2.71 -11.81 0.51
CA ILE A 83 -2.49 -12.86 1.50
C ILE A 83 -3.65 -12.91 2.49
N LEU A 84 -4.04 -11.78 3.08
CA LEU A 84 -5.12 -11.71 4.06
C LEU A 84 -6.48 -12.03 3.43
N GLY A 85 -6.76 -11.41 2.28
CA GLY A 85 -8.06 -11.41 1.62
C GLY A 85 -8.43 -12.70 0.91
N PHE A 86 -7.43 -13.36 0.30
CA PHE A 86 -7.67 -14.57 -0.50
C PHE A 86 -7.05 -15.80 0.14
N LEU A 87 -5.75 -15.78 0.43
CA LEU A 87 -5.06 -16.98 0.90
C LEU A 87 -5.50 -17.38 2.32
N ARG A 88 -5.49 -16.45 3.28
CA ARG A 88 -5.93 -16.73 4.66
C ARG A 88 -7.42 -17.02 4.73
N ALA A 89 -8.24 -16.30 3.96
CA ALA A 89 -9.67 -16.61 3.84
C ALA A 89 -9.88 -18.05 3.32
N TRP A 90 -9.12 -18.49 2.30
CA TRP A 90 -9.18 -19.86 1.81
C TRP A 90 -8.74 -20.90 2.87
N LEU A 91 -7.63 -20.66 3.56
CA LEU A 91 -7.17 -21.52 4.66
C LEU A 91 -8.26 -21.67 5.72
N ASN A 92 -8.91 -20.56 6.06
CA ASN A 92 -9.91 -20.51 7.11
C ASN A 92 -11.25 -21.13 6.72
N LEU A 93 -11.67 -21.02 5.46
CA LEU A 93 -12.84 -21.74 4.94
C LEU A 93 -12.67 -23.27 5.05
N HIS A 94 -11.44 -23.77 4.96
CA HIS A 94 -11.15 -25.20 5.06
C HIS A 94 -10.68 -25.64 6.46
N GLY A 95 -10.58 -24.71 7.42
CA GLY A 95 -10.07 -24.99 8.75
C GLY A 95 -8.62 -25.48 8.78
N TYR A 96 -7.81 -25.03 7.82
CA TYR A 96 -6.39 -25.37 7.72
C TYR A 96 -5.56 -24.61 8.75
N VAL A 97 -4.76 -25.38 9.48
CA VAL A 97 -3.82 -24.90 10.49
C VAL A 97 -2.40 -25.11 9.97
N PHE A 98 -1.40 -24.65 10.73
CA PHE A 98 0.01 -24.78 10.34
C PHE A 98 0.37 -26.18 9.80
N CYS A 99 0.03 -27.24 10.54
CA CYS A 99 0.37 -28.61 10.16
C CYS A 99 -0.40 -29.18 8.96
N SER A 100 -1.43 -28.48 8.45
CA SER A 100 -2.08 -28.87 7.19
C SER A 100 -1.16 -28.61 5.99
N PHE A 101 -0.46 -27.46 6.00
CA PHE A 101 0.47 -27.07 4.94
C PHE A 101 1.67 -26.31 5.55
N PRO A 102 2.57 -27.00 6.28
CA PRO A 102 3.59 -26.35 7.12
C PRO A 102 4.54 -25.46 6.31
N THR A 103 5.01 -25.93 5.15
CA THR A 103 5.89 -25.14 4.28
C THR A 103 5.20 -23.90 3.74
N LEU A 104 3.98 -24.03 3.20
CA LEU A 104 3.23 -22.91 2.64
C LEU A 104 2.93 -21.86 3.71
N ILE A 105 2.37 -22.28 4.84
CA ILE A 105 1.95 -21.37 5.92
C ILE A 105 3.18 -20.71 6.56
N TYR A 106 4.31 -21.41 6.67
CA TYR A 106 5.56 -20.82 7.15
C TYR A 106 6.05 -19.68 6.25
N PHE A 107 6.16 -19.91 4.94
CA PHE A 107 6.62 -18.87 4.00
C PHE A 107 5.64 -17.71 3.85
N VAL A 108 4.33 -18.00 3.93
CA VAL A 108 3.29 -16.97 3.97
C VAL A 108 3.41 -16.13 5.24
N GLY A 109 3.69 -16.77 6.38
CA GLY A 109 3.99 -16.07 7.63
C GLY A 109 5.18 -15.14 7.49
N ILE A 110 6.28 -15.62 6.89
CA ILE A 110 7.47 -14.80 6.61
C ILE A 110 7.09 -13.60 5.75
N ALA A 111 6.39 -13.81 4.65
CA ALA A 111 5.99 -12.73 3.74
C ALA A 111 5.12 -11.70 4.46
N THR A 112 4.11 -12.15 5.21
CA THR A 112 3.16 -11.27 5.89
C THR A 112 3.84 -10.46 7.00
N THR A 113 4.65 -11.09 7.85
CA THR A 113 5.42 -10.37 8.88
C THR A 113 6.38 -9.37 8.26
N SER A 114 7.10 -9.74 7.20
CA SER A 114 8.07 -8.84 6.56
C SER A 114 7.40 -7.64 5.89
N LEU A 115 6.27 -7.87 5.22
CA LEU A 115 5.50 -6.79 4.59
C LEU A 115 4.90 -5.84 5.64
N TRP A 116 4.46 -6.34 6.79
CA TRP A 116 4.02 -5.49 7.93
C TRP A 116 5.15 -4.57 8.40
N MET A 117 6.37 -5.09 8.51
CA MET A 117 7.54 -4.29 8.90
C MET A 117 7.88 -3.24 7.84
N ALA A 118 7.81 -3.60 6.55
CA ALA A 118 8.02 -2.66 5.45
C ALA A 118 7.01 -1.51 5.47
N GLU A 119 5.73 -1.85 5.58
CA GLU A 119 4.61 -0.91 5.53
C GLU A 119 4.65 0.04 6.72
N SER A 120 4.65 -0.48 7.95
CA SER A 120 4.59 0.33 9.17
C SER A 120 5.81 1.25 9.34
N THR A 121 7.00 0.80 8.94
CA THR A 121 8.19 1.69 8.91
C THR A 121 8.05 2.77 7.84
N ALA A 122 7.58 2.44 6.64
CA ALA A 122 7.36 3.43 5.58
C ALA A 122 6.28 4.45 5.96
N ASP A 123 5.26 4.02 6.70
CA ASP A 123 4.19 4.86 7.21
C ASP A 123 4.72 5.91 8.22
N LEU A 124 5.62 5.50 9.13
CA LEU A 124 6.33 6.43 10.02
C LEU A 124 7.17 7.45 9.24
N VAL A 125 7.90 6.99 8.23
CA VAL A 125 8.71 7.86 7.36
C VAL A 125 7.80 8.86 6.62
N LEU A 126 6.64 8.42 6.15
CA LEU A 126 5.65 9.26 5.49
C LEU A 126 5.04 10.29 6.44
N ALA A 127 4.69 9.90 7.68
CA ALA A 127 4.22 10.81 8.71
C ALA A 127 5.26 11.90 9.02
N PHE A 128 6.52 11.50 9.20
CA PHE A 128 7.63 12.43 9.40
C PHE A 128 7.83 13.37 8.20
N ASN A 129 7.78 12.83 6.98
CA ASN A 129 7.87 13.62 5.76
C ASN A 129 6.75 14.68 5.67
N ARG A 130 5.50 14.32 5.97
CA ARG A 130 4.37 15.27 5.94
C ARG A 130 4.47 16.35 7.00
N CYS A 131 4.89 15.99 8.22
CA CYS A 131 5.06 16.96 9.31
C CYS A 131 6.22 17.92 9.02
N LEU A 132 7.34 17.44 8.47
CA LEU A 132 8.45 18.28 8.04
C LEU A 132 8.08 19.19 6.88
N ASP A 133 7.35 18.69 5.88
CA ASP A 133 6.92 19.49 4.73
C ASP A 133 6.04 20.68 5.14
N PHE A 134 5.27 20.51 6.21
CA PHE A 134 4.46 21.58 6.79
C PHE A 134 5.32 22.65 7.50
N PHE A 135 6.28 22.25 8.34
CA PHE A 135 7.01 23.21 9.17
C PHE A 135 8.27 23.79 8.57
N SER A 136 9.04 22.94 7.89
CA SER A 136 10.27 23.33 7.24
C SER A 136 10.35 22.65 5.89
N PRO A 137 9.74 23.25 4.86
CA PRO A 137 9.89 22.81 3.49
C PRO A 137 11.35 22.69 3.07
N HIS A 138 12.26 23.46 3.69
CA HIS A 138 13.69 23.36 3.48
C HIS A 138 14.23 21.98 3.91
N TYR A 139 13.99 21.56 5.16
CA TYR A 139 14.44 20.23 5.64
C TYR A 139 13.72 19.08 4.95
N SER A 140 12.42 19.25 4.64
CA SER A 140 11.67 18.29 3.82
C SER A 140 12.36 18.05 2.46
N ARG A 141 12.77 19.12 1.75
CA ARG A 141 13.53 19.00 0.50
C ARG A 141 14.92 18.40 0.73
N LEU A 142 15.62 18.78 1.79
CA LEU A 142 16.94 18.24 2.09
C LEU A 142 16.91 16.72 2.30
N LEU A 143 15.92 16.21 3.03
CA LEU A 143 15.84 14.78 3.37
C LEU A 143 15.12 13.93 2.32
N PHE A 144 14.16 14.51 1.59
CA PHE A 144 13.24 13.75 0.73
C PHE A 144 13.21 14.19 -0.73
N SER A 145 13.94 15.23 -1.17
CA SER A 145 13.87 15.60 -2.60
C SER A 145 14.60 14.61 -3.50
N GLY A 146 14.06 14.39 -4.70
CA GLY A 146 14.68 13.55 -5.72
C GLY A 146 14.93 12.13 -5.21
N ASP A 147 16.09 11.58 -5.52
CA ASP A 147 16.40 10.17 -5.29
C ASP A 147 16.70 9.82 -3.83
N ARG A 148 16.78 10.82 -2.94
CA ARG A 148 16.88 10.57 -1.48
C ARG A 148 15.67 9.83 -0.92
N THR A 149 14.49 9.97 -1.52
CA THR A 149 13.33 9.13 -1.17
C THR A 149 13.52 7.65 -1.47
N LEU A 150 14.30 7.31 -2.50
CA LEU A 150 14.61 5.91 -2.81
C LEU A 150 15.50 5.30 -1.74
N PHE A 151 16.37 6.10 -1.10
CA PHE A 151 17.15 5.64 0.06
C PHE A 151 16.23 5.28 1.23
N TRP A 152 15.23 6.12 1.55
CA TRP A 152 14.25 5.80 2.60
C TRP A 152 13.44 4.54 2.29
N ASN A 153 12.94 4.40 1.06
CA ASN A 153 12.25 3.17 0.62
C ASN A 153 13.18 1.95 0.70
N GLY A 154 14.44 2.11 0.28
CA GLY A 154 15.46 1.07 0.35
C GLY A 154 15.76 0.65 1.79
N ALA A 155 15.80 1.60 2.73
CA ALA A 155 15.97 1.30 4.15
C ALA A 155 14.78 0.52 4.72
N CYS A 156 13.54 0.90 4.38
CA CYS A 156 12.34 0.16 4.76
C CYS A 156 12.36 -1.27 4.19
N ALA A 157 12.72 -1.42 2.92
CA ALA A 157 12.84 -2.72 2.27
C ALA A 157 13.97 -3.58 2.87
N ALA A 158 15.12 -3.00 3.19
CA ALA A 158 16.23 -3.70 3.83
C ALA A 158 15.86 -4.18 5.23
N TYR A 159 15.13 -3.37 6.01
CA TYR A 159 14.61 -3.76 7.31
C TYR A 159 13.62 -4.94 7.20
N ALA A 160 12.69 -4.88 6.25
CA ALA A 160 11.79 -5.97 5.97
C ALA A 160 12.51 -7.25 5.50
N LEU A 161 13.57 -7.11 4.70
CA LEU A 161 14.37 -8.24 4.26
C LEU A 161 15.13 -8.88 5.44
N TYR A 162 15.65 -8.07 6.36
CA TYR A 162 16.25 -8.57 7.60
C TYR A 162 15.25 -9.42 8.39
N TRP A 163 14.01 -8.95 8.53
CA TRP A 163 12.93 -9.74 9.12
C TRP A 163 12.67 -11.04 8.36
N ALA A 164 12.56 -10.98 7.03
CA ALA A 164 12.29 -12.14 6.20
C ALA A 164 13.37 -13.23 6.34
N ILE A 165 14.64 -12.82 6.46
CA ILE A 165 15.78 -13.72 6.52
C ILE A 165 15.96 -14.27 7.94
N PHE A 166 16.06 -13.42 8.96
CA PHE A 166 16.61 -13.82 10.26
C PHE A 166 15.55 -14.05 11.35
N LEU A 167 14.33 -13.57 11.20
CA LEU A 167 13.34 -13.58 12.28
C LEU A 167 12.33 -14.71 12.10
N LYS A 168 11.80 -15.20 13.23
CA LYS A 168 10.70 -16.18 13.25
C LYS A 168 9.40 -15.49 12.82
N PRO A 169 8.63 -16.07 11.89
CA PRO A 169 7.40 -15.45 11.40
C PRO A 169 6.23 -15.62 12.36
N GLY A 170 5.23 -14.74 12.22
CA GLY A 170 3.88 -15.01 12.71
C GLY A 170 3.20 -16.05 11.82
N ILE A 171 2.64 -17.09 12.43
CA ILE A 171 2.00 -18.22 11.78
C ILE A 171 0.49 -18.09 11.91
N TYR A 172 -0.21 -18.20 10.79
CA TYR A 172 -1.67 -18.18 10.80
C TYR A 172 -2.26 -19.50 11.33
N SER A 173 -3.27 -19.38 12.18
CA SER A 173 -4.09 -20.50 12.63
C SER A 173 -5.57 -20.20 12.45
N SER A 174 -6.27 -21.07 11.72
CA SER A 174 -7.72 -20.99 11.56
C SER A 174 -8.50 -21.36 12.83
N VAL A 175 -7.84 -21.93 13.85
CA VAL A 175 -8.48 -22.23 15.15
C VAL A 175 -9.01 -20.97 15.82
N TYR A 176 -8.28 -19.87 15.68
CA TYR A 176 -8.60 -18.60 16.34
C TYR A 176 -8.80 -17.45 15.35
N PHE A 177 -8.79 -17.72 14.05
CA PHE A 177 -8.82 -16.67 13.02
C PHE A 177 -7.74 -15.60 13.24
N GLY A 178 -6.51 -16.01 13.54
CA GLY A 178 -5.45 -15.09 13.96
C GLY A 178 -4.04 -15.59 13.66
N SER A 179 -3.08 -14.67 13.68
CA SER A 179 -1.66 -14.98 13.52
C SER A 179 -0.95 -14.97 14.87
N PHE A 180 -0.17 -16.02 15.13
CA PHE A 180 0.54 -16.24 16.39
C PHE A 180 1.97 -16.68 16.12
N PHE A 181 2.91 -16.36 17.00
CA PHE A 181 4.29 -16.84 16.84
C PHE A 181 4.41 -18.34 17.12
N ASN A 182 3.63 -18.87 18.06
CA ASN A 182 3.56 -20.31 18.30
C ASN A 182 2.68 -20.97 17.19
N PRO A 183 3.26 -21.84 16.34
CA PRO A 183 2.53 -22.49 15.24
C PRO A 183 1.47 -23.52 15.71
N PHE A 184 1.57 -24.00 16.96
CA PHE A 184 0.72 -25.05 17.52
C PHE A 184 -0.34 -24.52 18.49
N MET A 185 -0.61 -23.21 18.45
CA MET A 185 -1.66 -22.59 19.27
C MET A 185 -2.99 -23.35 19.15
N GLY A 186 -3.52 -23.77 20.30
CA GLY A 186 -4.75 -24.57 20.42
C GLY A 186 -4.52 -26.09 20.48
N TYR A 187 -3.32 -26.59 20.15
CA TYR A 187 -3.00 -28.02 20.17
C TYR A 187 -1.92 -28.40 21.18
N ARG A 188 -0.87 -27.59 21.33
CA ARG A 188 0.22 -27.83 22.30
C ARG A 188 0.34 -26.64 23.26
N ASN A 189 0.62 -26.94 24.52
CA ASN A 189 0.95 -25.94 25.54
C ASN A 189 2.45 -25.64 25.52
N ASP A 190 2.97 -25.26 24.35
CA ASP A 190 4.38 -24.87 24.21
C ASP A 190 4.56 -23.44 24.71
N GLU A 191 5.69 -23.16 25.38
CA GLU A 191 5.99 -21.83 25.91
C GLU A 191 6.10 -20.81 24.77
N GLN A 192 5.21 -19.81 24.75
CA GLN A 192 5.15 -18.79 23.70
C GLN A 192 6.46 -17.98 23.57
N ILE A 193 7.21 -17.87 24.68
CA ILE A 193 8.47 -17.11 24.76
C ILE A 193 9.50 -17.64 23.77
N GLU A 194 9.51 -18.95 23.51
CA GLU A 194 10.49 -19.55 22.61
C GLU A 194 10.29 -19.15 21.15
N TYR A 195 9.04 -18.90 20.76
CA TYR A 195 8.67 -18.57 19.38
C TYR A 195 8.66 -17.06 19.12
N GLN A 196 8.40 -16.27 20.16
CA GLN A 196 8.16 -14.84 20.05
C GLN A 196 9.48 -14.04 19.91
N PRO A 197 9.73 -13.40 18.76
CA PRO A 197 10.91 -12.57 18.61
C PRO A 197 10.75 -11.26 19.41
N VAL A 198 11.65 -11.01 20.35
CA VAL A 198 11.71 -9.77 21.15
C VAL A 198 11.71 -8.52 20.27
N LEU A 199 12.37 -8.58 19.11
CA LEU A 199 12.39 -7.48 18.13
C LEU A 199 10.99 -7.09 17.61
N HIS A 200 10.01 -8.00 17.61
CA HIS A 200 8.66 -7.70 17.14
C HIS A 200 7.94 -6.82 18.15
N ILE A 201 8.12 -7.12 19.44
CA ILE A 201 7.63 -6.30 20.55
C ILE A 201 8.22 -4.89 20.42
N PHE A 202 9.55 -4.79 20.29
CA PHE A 202 10.23 -3.50 20.13
C PHE A 202 9.73 -2.72 18.92
N HIS A 203 9.54 -3.36 17.77
CA HIS A 203 9.01 -2.72 16.58
C HIS A 203 7.61 -2.17 16.81
N ASN A 204 6.67 -3.03 17.26
CA ASN A 204 5.29 -2.61 17.47
C ASN A 204 5.17 -1.53 18.55
N THR A 205 5.94 -1.62 19.64
CA THR A 205 6.00 -0.55 20.66
C THR A 205 6.56 0.73 20.06
N THR A 206 7.60 0.65 19.23
CA THR A 206 8.16 1.82 18.55
C THR A 206 7.12 2.47 17.64
N VAL A 207 6.42 1.70 16.81
CA VAL A 207 5.36 2.24 15.95
C VAL A 207 4.24 2.88 16.78
N ALA A 208 3.76 2.18 17.81
CA ALA A 208 2.67 2.64 18.67
C ALA A 208 3.01 3.93 19.45
N VAL A 209 4.27 4.16 19.81
CA VAL A 209 4.71 5.34 20.55
C VAL A 209 5.19 6.46 19.62
N LEU A 210 6.00 6.13 18.61
CA LEU A 210 6.63 7.11 17.73
C LEU A 210 5.62 7.78 16.80
N SER A 211 4.67 7.02 16.24
CA SER A 211 3.62 7.56 15.37
C SER A 211 2.84 8.71 16.04
N PRO A 212 2.18 8.52 17.21
CA PRO A 212 1.49 9.62 17.87
C PRO A 212 2.45 10.71 18.37
N SER A 213 3.69 10.36 18.74
CA SER A 213 4.69 11.36 19.16
C SER A 213 5.05 12.34 18.04
N ILE A 214 5.19 11.87 16.79
CA ILE A 214 5.43 12.73 15.63
C ILE A 214 4.31 13.76 15.47
N TYR A 215 3.04 13.31 15.56
CA TYR A 215 1.89 14.21 15.47
C TYR A 215 1.73 15.12 16.69
N LEU A 216 2.09 14.66 17.89
CA LEU A 216 2.05 15.46 19.10
C LEU A 216 3.08 16.59 19.04
N VAL A 217 4.33 16.29 18.67
CA VAL A 217 5.37 17.30 18.43
C VAL A 217 4.91 18.30 17.37
N PHE A 218 4.24 17.81 16.33
CA PHE A 218 3.63 18.67 15.32
C PHE A 218 2.60 19.61 15.93
N ILE A 219 1.63 19.10 16.68
CA ILE A 219 0.61 19.94 17.32
C ILE A 219 1.24 20.97 18.26
N ILE A 220 2.20 20.57 19.10
CA ILE A 220 2.90 21.46 20.03
C ILE A 220 3.59 22.60 19.28
N LYS A 221 4.35 22.28 18.22
CA LYS A 221 5.07 23.28 17.44
C LYS A 221 4.12 24.21 16.69
N LEU A 222 3.02 23.68 16.15
CA LEU A 222 1.97 24.48 15.54
C LEU A 222 1.34 25.46 16.54
N LEU A 223 1.01 25.00 17.74
CA LEU A 223 0.46 25.84 18.81
C LEU A 223 1.45 26.91 19.29
N TYR A 224 2.73 26.54 19.42
CA TYR A 224 3.80 27.47 19.77
C TYR A 224 3.94 28.59 18.73
N ASP A 225 3.97 28.25 17.43
CA ASP A 225 4.05 29.23 16.33
C ASP A 225 2.83 30.16 16.30
N ILE A 226 1.64 29.63 16.58
CA ILE A 226 0.39 30.40 16.69
C ILE A 226 0.47 31.38 17.85
N GLN A 227 0.93 30.93 19.01
CA GLN A 227 1.02 31.73 20.22
C GLN A 227 2.08 32.84 20.11
N ILE A 228 3.28 32.52 19.65
CA ILE A 228 4.39 33.48 19.55
C ILE A 228 4.11 34.56 18.50
N ASN A 229 3.53 34.18 17.36
CA ASN A 229 3.20 35.11 16.28
C ASN A 229 1.80 35.74 16.44
N ARG A 230 1.07 35.43 17.53
CA ARG A 230 -0.33 35.81 17.77
C ARG A 230 -1.25 35.61 16.56
N ARG A 231 -1.01 34.53 15.80
CA ARG A 231 -1.81 34.18 14.63
C ARG A 231 -3.04 33.38 15.06
N GLN A 232 -4.08 33.37 14.24
CA GLN A 232 -5.18 32.42 14.41
C GLN A 232 -4.86 31.13 13.65
N LEU A 233 -5.29 29.98 14.18
CA LEU A 233 -5.12 28.67 13.52
C LEU A 233 -5.68 28.67 12.10
N SER A 234 -6.86 29.29 11.91
CA SER A 234 -7.50 29.43 10.59
C SER A 234 -6.59 30.14 9.58
N ALA A 235 -5.88 31.19 10.02
CA ALA A 235 -4.95 31.93 9.17
C ALA A 235 -3.76 31.05 8.73
N VAL A 236 -3.12 30.35 9.68
CA VAL A 236 -2.00 29.43 9.39
C VAL A 236 -2.44 28.30 8.45
N VAL A 237 -3.61 27.71 8.68
CA VAL A 237 -4.15 26.64 7.82
C VAL A 237 -4.56 27.16 6.44
N SER A 238 -4.92 28.44 6.31
CA SER A 238 -5.27 29.07 5.03
C SER A 238 -4.05 29.41 4.16
N GLU A 239 -2.88 29.63 4.78
CA GLU A 239 -1.61 29.83 4.07
C GLU A 239 -1.13 28.54 3.36
N LEU A 240 -1.56 27.38 3.83
CA LEU A 240 -1.18 26.09 3.24
C LEU A 240 -1.90 25.86 1.92
N SER A 241 -1.19 25.24 0.98
CA SER A 241 -1.82 24.76 -0.24
C SER A 241 -2.90 23.72 0.10
N ALA A 242 -4.01 23.76 -0.65
CA ALA A 242 -5.09 22.78 -0.49
C ALA A 242 -4.60 21.32 -0.67
N VAL A 243 -3.50 21.12 -1.42
CA VAL A 243 -2.85 19.82 -1.60
C VAL A 243 -2.17 19.39 -0.31
N GLN A 244 -1.34 20.24 0.29
CA GLN A 244 -0.64 19.93 1.55
C GLN A 244 -1.61 19.54 2.66
N ARG A 245 -2.66 20.35 2.89
CA ARG A 245 -3.67 20.07 3.92
C ARG A 245 -4.34 18.70 3.75
N LYS A 246 -4.71 18.34 2.52
CA LYS A 246 -5.38 17.07 2.24
C LYS A 246 -4.45 15.87 2.33
N THR A 247 -3.21 16.00 1.86
CA THR A 247 -2.21 14.93 1.99
C THR A 247 -1.81 14.70 3.43
N PHE A 248 -1.72 15.75 4.25
CA PHE A 248 -1.51 15.62 5.69
C PHE A 248 -2.67 14.86 6.36
N LEU A 249 -3.92 15.27 6.09
CA LEU A 249 -5.10 14.60 6.64
C LEU A 249 -5.18 13.13 6.22
N GLN A 250 -4.86 12.83 4.96
CA GLN A 250 -4.78 11.46 4.44
C GLN A 250 -3.82 10.60 5.26
N VAL A 251 -2.58 11.06 5.45
CA VAL A 251 -1.56 10.30 6.19
C VAL A 251 -1.94 10.18 7.67
N PHE A 252 -2.44 11.26 8.28
CA PHE A 252 -2.92 11.23 9.66
C PHE A 252 -4.02 10.17 9.90
N LEU A 253 -5.00 10.06 8.99
CA LEU A 253 -6.06 9.06 9.11
C LEU A 253 -5.51 7.63 8.98
N ILE A 254 -4.61 7.39 8.02
CA ILE A 254 -3.96 6.09 7.82
C ILE A 254 -3.16 5.70 9.07
N SER A 255 -2.27 6.59 9.52
CA SER A 255 -1.45 6.33 10.70
C SER A 255 -2.26 6.16 11.98
N SER A 256 -3.44 6.80 12.08
CA SER A 256 -4.36 6.59 13.22
C SER A 256 -4.94 5.17 13.24
N ILE A 257 -5.36 4.65 12.08
CA ILE A 257 -5.86 3.26 11.95
C ILE A 257 -4.74 2.26 12.25
N ASN A 258 -3.53 2.53 11.75
CA ASN A 258 -2.34 1.71 12.01
C ASN A 258 -1.99 1.69 13.51
N THR A 259 -1.95 2.86 14.16
CA THR A 259 -1.66 3.00 15.59
C THR A 259 -2.71 2.30 16.46
N MET A 260 -4.00 2.44 16.12
CA MET A 260 -5.09 1.76 16.82
C MET A 260 -4.94 0.23 16.73
N THR A 261 -4.68 -0.29 15.53
CA THR A 261 -4.48 -1.72 15.29
C THR A 261 -3.25 -2.24 16.05
N GLY A 262 -2.12 -1.54 15.96
CA GLY A 262 -0.90 -1.88 16.69
C GLY A 262 -1.10 -1.89 18.21
N SER A 263 -1.92 -0.99 18.74
CA SER A 263 -2.24 -0.93 20.17
C SER A 263 -3.06 -2.14 20.63
N ILE A 264 -4.04 -2.58 19.82
CA ILE A 264 -4.81 -3.81 20.11
C ILE A 264 -3.88 -5.02 20.09
N CYS A 265 -3.01 -5.13 19.08
CA CYS A 265 -2.05 -6.23 18.98
C CYS A 265 -1.06 -6.26 20.16
N LEU A 266 -0.56 -5.10 20.60
CA LEU A 266 0.28 -5.00 21.79
C LEU A 266 -0.48 -5.44 23.05
N TYR A 267 -1.72 -5.01 23.21
CA TYR A 267 -2.54 -5.43 24.36
C TYR A 267 -2.69 -6.96 24.41
N MET A 268 -3.01 -7.59 23.27
CA MET A 268 -3.11 -9.06 23.14
C MET A 268 -1.79 -9.80 23.39
N GLN A 269 -0.66 -9.12 23.25
CA GLN A 269 0.66 -9.71 23.47
C GLN A 269 1.05 -9.77 24.96
N TYR A 270 0.43 -8.94 25.81
CA TYR A 270 0.68 -8.90 27.26
C TYR A 270 -0.48 -9.44 28.10
N ASN A 271 -1.67 -9.57 27.53
CA ASN A 271 -2.87 -9.97 28.24
C ASN A 271 -3.52 -11.16 27.54
N GLU A 272 -4.25 -11.98 28.29
CA GLU A 272 -5.03 -13.07 27.71
C GLU A 272 -6.08 -12.51 26.74
N ALA A 273 -5.99 -12.93 25.49
CA ALA A 273 -6.85 -12.43 24.42
C ALA A 273 -8.08 -13.32 24.24
N ASN A 274 -9.26 -12.73 24.42
CA ASN A 274 -10.52 -13.39 24.07
C ASN A 274 -10.70 -13.47 22.55
N GLN A 275 -11.45 -14.48 22.09
CA GLN A 275 -11.67 -14.72 20.65
C GLN A 275 -12.21 -13.50 19.89
N TRP A 276 -13.17 -12.76 20.47
CA TRP A 276 -13.73 -11.57 19.81
C TRP A 276 -12.67 -10.50 19.54
N MET A 277 -11.67 -10.39 20.42
CA MET A 277 -10.60 -9.39 20.30
C MET A 277 -9.58 -9.81 19.25
N ILE A 278 -9.28 -11.11 19.14
CA ILE A 278 -8.44 -11.67 18.08
C ILE A 278 -9.09 -11.40 16.71
N THR A 279 -10.39 -11.70 16.59
CA THR A 279 -11.14 -11.42 15.37
C THR A 279 -11.17 -9.93 15.05
N LEU A 280 -11.40 -9.05 16.04
CA LEU A 280 -11.37 -7.60 15.84
C LEU A 280 -10.00 -7.11 15.37
N ALA A 281 -8.92 -7.61 15.97
CA ALA A 281 -7.56 -7.24 15.60
C ALA A 281 -7.23 -7.66 14.16
N GLU A 282 -7.66 -8.85 13.75
CA GLU A 282 -7.48 -9.34 12.39
C GLU A 282 -8.24 -8.47 11.37
N PHE A 283 -9.49 -8.11 11.66
CA PHE A 283 -10.24 -7.19 10.82
C PHE A 283 -9.61 -5.80 10.78
N ALA A 284 -9.17 -5.27 11.93
CA ALA A 284 -8.51 -3.97 12.00
C ALA A 284 -7.24 -3.96 11.13
N TRP A 285 -6.43 -5.03 11.23
CA TRP A 285 -5.23 -5.20 10.43
C TRP A 285 -5.51 -5.30 8.94
N PHE A 286 -6.53 -6.07 8.54
CA PHE A 286 -6.99 -6.08 7.14
C PHE A 286 -7.37 -4.69 6.63
N HIS A 287 -8.03 -3.88 7.47
CA HIS A 287 -8.45 -2.52 7.11
C HIS A 287 -7.31 -1.50 7.09
N VAL A 288 -6.21 -1.71 7.82
CA VAL A 288 -4.98 -0.89 7.70
C VAL A 288 -4.54 -0.84 6.24
N HIS A 289 -4.52 -2.00 5.57
CA HIS A 289 -4.12 -2.11 4.17
C HIS A 289 -5.26 -1.82 3.18
N GLY A 290 -6.52 -2.02 3.59
CA GLY A 290 -7.71 -1.87 2.73
C GLY A 290 -8.25 -0.45 2.58
N PHE A 291 -8.18 0.38 3.62
CA PHE A 291 -8.71 1.74 3.60
C PHE A 291 -7.91 2.83 2.87
N PRO A 292 -6.57 2.75 2.72
CA PRO A 292 -5.80 3.74 1.97
C PRO A 292 -6.41 4.17 0.62
N PRO A 293 -6.87 3.29 -0.28
CA PRO A 293 -7.49 3.70 -1.55
C PRO A 293 -8.80 4.48 -1.37
N VAL A 294 -9.60 4.17 -0.36
CA VAL A 294 -10.82 4.92 -0.02
C VAL A 294 -10.45 6.34 0.42
N ILE A 295 -9.41 6.46 1.25
CA ILE A 295 -8.88 7.75 1.71
C ILE A 295 -8.29 8.54 0.53
N TYR A 296 -7.57 7.89 -0.37
CA TYR A 296 -6.99 8.54 -1.56
C TYR A 296 -8.08 9.09 -2.48
N LEU A 297 -9.13 8.31 -2.77
CA LEU A 297 -10.22 8.75 -3.64
C LEU A 297 -11.05 9.90 -3.02
N THR A 298 -11.19 9.94 -1.71
CA THR A 298 -11.93 11.00 -1.00
C THR A 298 -11.13 12.30 -0.89
N LEU A 299 -9.85 12.20 -0.51
CA LEU A 299 -9.01 13.36 -0.18
C LEU A 299 -8.09 13.81 -1.31
N ASN A 300 -7.55 12.91 -2.14
CA ASN A 300 -6.62 13.27 -3.21
C ASN A 300 -7.34 13.57 -4.53
N LYS A 301 -7.48 14.87 -4.84
CA LYS A 301 -8.15 15.34 -6.07
C LYS A 301 -7.48 14.82 -7.34
N THR A 302 -6.15 14.80 -7.39
CA THR A 302 -5.38 14.35 -8.56
C THR A 302 -5.65 12.88 -8.83
N VAL A 303 -5.50 12.04 -7.79
CA VAL A 303 -5.78 10.60 -7.87
C VAL A 303 -7.22 10.35 -8.29
N ARG A 304 -8.19 11.02 -7.66
CA ARG A 304 -9.61 10.88 -8.02
C ARG A 304 -9.89 11.25 -9.49
N GLN A 305 -9.29 12.32 -10.00
CA GLN A 305 -9.51 12.77 -11.38
C GLN A 305 -8.93 11.77 -12.39
N ASP A 306 -7.74 11.26 -12.14
CA ASP A 306 -7.12 10.24 -12.98
C ASP A 306 -7.89 8.91 -12.93
N CYS A 307 -8.28 8.45 -11.75
CA CYS A 307 -9.11 7.25 -11.60
C CYS A 307 -10.45 7.41 -12.33
N ARG A 308 -11.12 8.56 -12.22
CA ARG A 308 -12.36 8.84 -12.95
C ARG A 308 -12.15 8.75 -14.47
N LYS A 309 -11.05 9.31 -14.99
CA LYS A 309 -10.72 9.21 -16.42
C LYS A 309 -10.45 7.77 -16.84
N LEU A 310 -9.74 7.00 -16.01
CA LEU A 310 -9.45 5.58 -16.28
C LEU A 310 -10.72 4.75 -16.33
N TYR A 311 -11.60 4.88 -15.32
CA TYR A 311 -12.89 4.20 -15.29
C TYR A 311 -13.79 4.59 -16.46
N MET A 312 -13.90 5.89 -16.76
CA MET A 312 -14.68 6.35 -17.92
C MET A 312 -14.15 5.76 -19.23
N LYS A 313 -12.83 5.62 -19.41
CA LYS A 313 -12.26 4.95 -20.60
C LYS A 313 -12.54 3.46 -20.63
N LEU A 314 -12.49 2.76 -19.49
CA LEU A 314 -12.77 1.34 -19.40
C LEU A 314 -14.24 1.03 -19.70
N PHE A 315 -15.17 1.82 -19.15
CA PHE A 315 -16.61 1.60 -19.30
C PHE A 315 -17.21 2.23 -20.57
N ASN A 316 -16.65 3.31 -21.12
CA ASN A 316 -17.11 3.91 -22.38
C ASN A 316 -16.42 3.38 -23.63
N ARG A 317 -15.53 2.38 -23.53
CA ARG A 317 -14.87 1.76 -24.70
C ARG A 317 -15.88 1.13 -25.68
N ASN A 318 -17.08 0.80 -25.21
CA ASN A 318 -18.17 0.24 -26.00
C ASN A 318 -19.07 1.29 -26.69
N ARG A 319 -18.73 2.59 -26.62
CA ARG A 319 -19.44 3.68 -27.34
C ARG A 319 -18.68 4.20 -28.56
N VAL A 320 -17.80 3.39 -29.16
CA VAL A 320 -17.29 3.62 -30.51
C VAL A 320 -17.81 2.51 -31.42
N SER A 321 -19.05 2.67 -31.86
CA SER A 321 -19.59 1.99 -33.04
C SER A 321 -19.90 3.09 -34.06
N HIS A 322 -19.32 2.94 -35.25
CA HIS A 322 -19.32 3.88 -36.39
C HIS A 322 -18.40 5.11 -36.33
N ILE A 323 -17.12 4.90 -36.64
CA ILE A 323 -16.39 5.80 -37.55
C ILE A 323 -16.45 5.14 -38.93
N GLY A 324 -17.59 5.26 -39.60
CA GLY A 324 -17.78 4.88 -40.99
C GLY A 324 -18.24 6.12 -41.74
N GLY A 325 -17.29 6.83 -42.34
CA GLY A 325 -17.56 8.08 -43.05
C GLY A 325 -16.30 8.89 -43.30
N VAL A 326 -15.25 8.26 -43.85
CA VAL A 326 -14.19 9.03 -44.51
C VAL A 326 -14.76 9.50 -45.85
N THR A 327 -15.29 10.72 -45.90
CA THR A 327 -15.32 11.45 -47.17
C THR A 327 -13.99 12.17 -47.27
N VAL A 328 -13.10 11.61 -48.09
CA VAL A 328 -11.85 12.27 -48.49
C VAL A 328 -12.23 13.58 -49.20
N LEU A 329 -12.05 14.72 -48.54
CA LEU A 329 -11.98 15.99 -49.24
C LEU A 329 -10.70 15.94 -50.10
N ARG A 330 -10.91 15.71 -51.39
CA ARG A 330 -9.88 15.74 -52.44
C ARG A 330 -9.10 17.06 -52.29
N PRO A 331 -7.77 17.06 -52.10
CA PRO A 331 -7.03 18.31 -52.06
C PRO A 331 -7.07 18.93 -53.45
N ASN A 332 -7.50 20.19 -53.53
CA ASN A 332 -7.37 21.01 -54.72
C ASN A 332 -5.90 21.02 -55.14
N ARG A 333 -5.61 20.50 -56.34
CA ARG A 333 -4.29 20.63 -56.96
C ARG A 333 -3.96 22.13 -57.10
N PRO A 334 -2.76 22.58 -56.70
CA PRO A 334 -2.26 23.88 -57.10
C PRO A 334 -2.11 23.92 -58.63
N GLN A 335 -2.78 24.86 -59.28
CA GLN A 335 -2.46 25.24 -60.66
C GLN A 335 -1.12 26.00 -60.66
N THR A 336 -0.02 25.26 -60.67
CA THR A 336 1.30 25.84 -60.90
C THR A 336 2.01 25.03 -61.97
N GLN A 337 1.50 25.07 -63.19
CA GLN A 337 2.21 24.58 -64.39
C GLN A 337 1.61 25.13 -65.71
N GLN A 338 1.23 26.41 -65.72
CA GLN A 338 0.89 27.14 -66.97
C GLN A 338 1.77 28.35 -67.26
N GLN A 339 2.86 28.57 -66.51
CA GLN A 339 3.82 29.64 -66.76
C GLN A 339 5.14 29.19 -67.41
N GLN A 340 5.31 27.91 -67.76
CA GLN A 340 6.55 27.40 -68.34
C GLN A 340 6.45 26.92 -69.80
N GLN A 341 5.31 27.15 -70.46
CA GLN A 341 5.14 26.95 -71.92
C GLN A 341 4.88 28.24 -72.70
N ARG A 342 4.83 29.40 -72.04
CA ARG A 342 4.64 30.71 -72.69
C ARG A 342 5.93 31.53 -72.84
N GLN A 343 7.09 30.90 -72.65
CA GLN A 343 8.43 31.48 -72.89
C GLN A 343 9.22 30.81 -74.01
N ASN A 344 8.69 29.76 -74.65
CA ASN A 344 9.28 29.12 -75.83
C ASN A 344 8.60 29.53 -77.16
N HIS A 345 7.78 30.59 -77.17
CA HIS A 345 7.09 31.05 -78.37
C HIS A 345 7.41 32.51 -78.76
N LEU A 346 8.49 33.09 -78.22
CA LEU A 346 8.87 34.51 -78.43
C LEU A 346 10.28 34.72 -79.00
N SER A 347 10.77 33.75 -79.76
CA SER A 347 12.03 33.87 -80.51
C SER A 347 11.95 33.13 -81.85
N THR A 348 11.11 33.67 -82.74
CA THR A 348 10.98 33.47 -84.22
C THR A 348 9.68 34.23 -84.55
N GLU A 349 9.59 35.36 -85.24
CA GLU A 349 10.30 35.90 -86.39
C GLU A 349 10.21 37.44 -86.42
N SER A 350 11.20 38.06 -87.06
CA SER A 350 11.33 39.49 -87.39
C SER A 350 10.42 39.92 -88.57
N PRO A 351 10.30 41.23 -88.85
CA PRO A 351 9.17 41.83 -89.57
C PRO A 351 9.36 41.90 -91.09
N GLY A 352 8.24 41.77 -91.82
CA GLY A 352 8.14 42.01 -93.27
C GLY A 352 7.31 43.26 -93.57
N TYR A 353 7.96 44.19 -94.27
CA TYR A 353 7.54 45.50 -94.79
C TYR A 353 6.18 45.55 -95.52
N THR A 354 5.38 46.59 -95.26
CA THR A 354 5.09 47.69 -96.22
C THR A 354 4.38 48.85 -95.53
#